data_AF-Q4ACD0-F1
#
_entry.id   AF-Q4ACD0-F1
#
_cell.length_a   1.000
_cell.length_b   1.000
_cell.length_c   1.000
_cell.angle_alpha   90.00
_cell.angle_beta   90.00
_cell.angle_gamma   90.00
#
_symmetry.space_group_name_H-M   'P 1'
#
loop_
_entity.id
_entity.type
_entity.pdbx_description
1 polymer ?
#
loop_
_entity_poly.entity_id
_entity_poly.type
_entity_poly.pdbx_seq_one_letter_code
_entity_poly.pdbx_strand_id
1 'polypeptide(L)' 'MGWLTFWMSAGKWALEGIETRAQLLDSDGLLRNSPDPYITVREAYFQYNDFLVNGGQVQPETNPKCA' A
#
# COMPACT_ATOMS: atom_id res chain seq x y z
N MET A 1 5.56 25.84 1.17
CA MET A 1 4.47 25.07 0.52
C MET A 1 3.24 25.16 1.40
N GLY A 2 2.11 25.56 0.85
CA GLY A 2 0.84 25.63 1.59
C GLY A 2 -0.24 26.25 0.72
N TRP A 3 -0.56 25.61 -0.41
CA TRP A 3 -1.57 26.11 -1.36
C TRP A 3 -2.99 25.62 -1.06
N LEU A 4 -3.16 24.71 -0.10
CA LEU A 4 -4.46 24.13 0.29
C LEU A 4 -4.75 24.41 1.75
N THR A 5 -6.00 24.79 2.05
CA THR A 5 -6.49 24.89 3.43
C THR A 5 -6.67 23.50 4.04
N PHE A 6 -6.72 23.41 5.38
CA PHE A 6 -6.97 22.14 6.08
C PHE A 6 -8.18 21.38 5.53
N TRP A 7 -9.30 22.08 5.30
CA TRP A 7 -10.52 21.48 4.75
C TRP A 7 -10.36 21.00 3.32
N MET A 8 -9.60 21.72 2.49
CA MET A 8 -9.28 21.26 1.15
C MET A 8 -8.38 20.02 1.17
N SER A 9 -7.41 19.95 2.08
CA SER A 9 -6.58 18.75 2.28
C SER A 9 -7.42 17.55 2.72
N ALA A 10 -8.37 17.74 3.64
CA ALA A 10 -9.29 16.69 4.07
C ALA A 10 -10.19 16.22 2.91
N GLY A 11 -10.71 17.14 2.10
CA GLY A 11 -11.49 16.82 0.91
C GLY A 11 -10.69 16.02 -0.14
N LYS A 12 -9.45 16.42 -0.39
CA LYS A 12 -8.53 15.69 -1.29
C LYS A 12 -8.28 14.26 -0.80
N TRP A 13 -7.96 14.10 0.49
CA TRP A 13 -7.73 12.78 1.08
C TRP A 13 -8.96 11.87 0.95
N ALA A 14 -10.16 12.40 1.17
CA ALA A 14 -11.39 11.62 1.04
C ALA A 14 -11.62 11.15 -0.41
N LEU A 15 -11.42 12.04 -1.41
CA LEU A 15 -11.58 11.69 -2.81
C LEU A 15 -10.54 10.65 -3.27
N GLU A 16 -9.27 10.85 -2.94
CA GLU A 16 -8.20 9.89 -3.25
C GLU A 16 -8.46 8.53 -2.57
N GLY A 17 -8.98 8.55 -1.34
CA GLY A 17 -9.35 7.34 -0.61
C GLY A 17 -10.47 6.56 -1.29
N ILE A 18 -11.52 7.25 -1.75
CA ILE A 18 -12.64 6.63 -2.48
C ILE A 18 -12.17 6.04 -3.80
N GLU A 19 -11.37 6.79 -4.57
CA GLU A 19 -10.83 6.32 -5.85
C GLU A 19 -9.95 5.08 -5.65
N THR A 20 -9.03 5.13 -4.69
CA THR A 20 -8.15 3.99 -4.37
C THR A 20 -8.97 2.76 -3.98
N ARG A 21 -10.02 2.93 -3.16
CA ARG A 21 -10.90 1.80 -2.78
C ARG A 21 -11.68 1.26 -3.97
N ALA A 22 -12.14 2.12 -4.88
CA ALA A 22 -12.82 1.69 -6.10
C ALA A 22 -11.91 0.85 -7.00
N GLN A 23 -10.65 1.26 -7.19
CA GLN A 23 -9.66 0.50 -7.96
C GLN A 23 -9.31 -0.84 -7.30
N LEU A 24 -9.28 -0.89 -5.96
CA LEU A 24 -9.02 -2.13 -5.21
C LEU A 24 -10.22 -3.08 -5.15
N LEU A 25 -11.41 -2.66 -5.58
CA LEU A 25 -12.61 -3.49 -5.50
C LEU A 25 -12.48 -4.76 -6.36
N ASP A 26 -11.82 -4.65 -7.51
CA ASP A 26 -11.53 -5.78 -8.41
C ASP A 26 -10.56 -6.79 -7.78
N SER A 27 -9.70 -6.32 -6.86
CA SER A 27 -8.70 -7.13 -6.16
C SER A 27 -9.14 -7.59 -4.76
N ASP A 28 -10.32 -7.19 -4.29
CA ASP A 28 -10.84 -7.51 -2.95
C ASP A 28 -10.96 -9.03 -2.73
N GLY A 29 -11.21 -9.78 -3.81
CA GLY A 29 -11.24 -11.25 -3.80
C GLY A 29 -9.90 -11.89 -3.42
N LEU A 30 -8.77 -11.31 -3.83
CA LEU A 30 -7.44 -11.85 -3.47
C LEU A 30 -7.19 -11.75 -1.97
N LEU A 31 -7.55 -10.60 -1.38
CA LEU A 31 -7.37 -10.38 0.05
C LEU A 31 -8.31 -11.27 0.88
N ARG A 32 -9.56 -11.44 0.44
CA ARG A 32 -10.56 -12.28 1.13
C ARG A 32 -10.24 -13.77 1.09
N ASN A 33 -9.57 -14.24 0.05
CA ASN A 33 -9.14 -15.63 -0.07
C ASN A 33 -7.75 -15.90 0.54
N SER A 34 -7.09 -14.88 1.09
CA SER A 34 -5.82 -15.07 1.79
C SER A 34 -6.04 -15.86 3.09
N PRO A 35 -5.15 -16.81 3.45
CA PRO A 35 -5.20 -17.51 4.73
C PRO A 35 -5.15 -16.57 5.94
N ASP A 36 -4.42 -15.44 5.82
CA ASP A 36 -4.36 -14.40 6.85
C ASP A 36 -4.38 -13.00 6.19
N PRO A 37 -5.55 -12.35 6.10
CA PRO A 37 -5.67 -11.03 5.50
C PRO A 37 -4.88 -9.93 6.21
N TYR A 38 -4.73 -9.99 7.55
CA TYR A 38 -4.01 -8.97 8.30
C TYR A 38 -2.51 -9.02 8.00
N ILE A 39 -1.93 -10.22 8.03
CA ILE A 39 -0.51 -10.43 7.74
C ILE A 39 -0.20 -10.03 6.30
N THR A 40 -1.09 -10.39 5.36
CA THR A 40 -0.96 -10.04 3.94
C THR A 40 -0.84 -8.53 3.75
N VAL A 41 -1.77 -7.74 4.33
CA VAL A 41 -1.76 -6.27 4.22
C VAL A 41 -0.54 -5.67 4.92
N ARG A 42 -0.18 -6.20 6.09
CA ARG A 42 0.98 -5.74 6.86
C ARG A 42 2.27 -5.90 6.06
N GLU A 43 2.47 -7.04 5.41
CA GLU A 43 3.65 -7.30 4.59
C GLU A 43 3.68 -6.45 3.33
N ALA A 44 2.57 -6.32 2.63
CA ALA A 44 2.45 -5.42 1.47
C ALA A 44 2.78 -3.96 1.85
N TYR A 45 2.33 -3.48 3.02
CA TYR A 45 2.69 -2.16 3.54
C TYR A 45 4.21 -2.00 3.69
N PHE A 46 4.89 -2.96 4.33
CA PHE A 46 6.34 -2.88 4.52
C PHE A 46 7.10 -2.99 3.20
N GLN A 47 6.69 -3.87 2.28
CA GLN A 47 7.28 -3.99 0.96
C GLN A 47 7.18 -2.69 0.16
N TYR A 48 6.01 -2.04 0.18
CA TYR A 48 5.82 -0.76 -0.50
C TYR A 48 6.70 0.34 0.09
N ASN A 49 6.75 0.46 1.42
CA ASN A 49 7.57 1.48 2.07
C ASN A 49 9.07 1.23 1.85
N ASP A 50 9.52 -0.02 1.92
CA ASP A 50 10.92 -0.37 1.62
C ASP A 50 11.27 -0.02 0.16
N PHE A 51 10.39 -0.31 -0.79
CA PHE A 51 10.57 0.08 -2.19
C PHE A 51 10.72 1.60 -2.37
N LEU A 52 9.88 2.39 -1.69
CA LEU A 52 9.97 3.85 -1.73
C LEU A 52 11.28 4.37 -1.13
N VAL A 53 11.71 3.80 0.00
CA VAL A 53 12.95 4.20 0.70
C VAL A 53 14.18 3.85 -0.14
N ASN A 54 14.16 2.72 -0.84
CA ASN A 54 15.27 2.28 -1.71
C ASN A 54 15.24 2.92 -3.11
N GLY A 55 14.44 3.96 -3.33
CA GLY A 55 14.41 4.69 -4.60
C GLY A 55 13.87 3.87 -5.77
N GLY A 56 12.96 2.92 -5.49
CA GLY A 56 12.34 2.08 -6.50
C GLY A 56 13.18 0.88 -6.94
N GLN A 57 14.23 0.54 -6.21
CA GLN A 57 14.98 -0.69 -6.40
C GLN A 57 14.38 -1.79 -5.52
N VAL A 58 14.14 -2.97 -6.10
CA VAL A 58 13.71 -4.14 -5.34
C VAL A 58 14.95 -4.82 -4.78
N GLN A 59 15.08 -4.86 -3.44
CA GLN A 59 16.11 -5.66 -2.80
C GLN A 59 15.78 -7.14 -3.02
N PRO A 60 16.67 -7.95 -3.60
CA PRO A 60 16.45 -9.38 -3.69
C PRO A 60 16.36 -9.95 -2.26
N GLU A 61 15.35 -10.79 -1.98
CA GLU A 61 15.28 -11.50 -0.71
C GLU A 61 16.53 -12.38 -0.54
N THR A 62 17.51 -11.92 0.23
CA THR A 62 18.62 -12.75 0.67
C THR A 62 18.12 -13.64 1.80
N ASN A 63 17.38 -14.70 1.45
CA ASN A 63 16.93 -15.69 2.42
C ASN A 63 18.06 -16.71 2.69
N PRO A 64 18.78 -16.65 3.83
CA PRO A 64 19.83 -17.61 4.15
C PRO A 64 19.30 -19.03 4.46
N LYS A 65 17.98 -19.25 4.44
CA LYS A 65 17.35 -20.57 4.63
C LYS A 65 16.89 -21.24 3.33
N CYS A 66 17.11 -20.59 2.19
CA CYS A 66 16.97 -21.19 0.87
C CYS A 66 18.34 -21.27 0.21
N ALA A 67 19.21 -22.14 0.76
CA ALA A 67 20.42 -22.65 0.13
C ALA A 67 20.48 -24.16 0.40
#